data_AF-A0A356EVI1-F1
#
_entry.id   AF-A0A356EVI1-F1
#
_cell.length_a   1.000
_cell.length_b   1.000
_cell.length_c   1.000
_cell.angle_alpha   90.00
_cell.angle_beta   90.00
_cell.angle_gamma   90.00
#
_symmetry.space_group_name_H-M   'P 1'
#
loop_
_entity.id
_entity.type
_entity.pdbx_description
1 polymer ?
#
loop_
_entity_poly.entity_id
_entity_poly.type
_entity_poly.pdbx_seq_one_letter_code
_entity_poly.pdbx_strand_id
1 'polypeptide(L)'
;MAKPADKFPTFREFFAELYQDEHGNPLTPFPWQERLAQRACEGNWPECIAVSTASGKTSVIDAAVFALAAQADLGDKRAAARRIFFVVDRRVIVDEAFDRAEALADKLAKATSGPLKQVADRLRKLGGENDGNPLECYQLRGGVYRDNAWVRTPLQPTVVCSTVDQIGSRLLFRGYGVSPLTAPIHAAMVANDSLIVLDEAHCSNPFRQTADAVRRYRGWAEESPESPFHFVVMS
;
A
#
# COMPACT_ATOMS: atom_id res chain seq x y z
N MET A 1 37.48 0.37 -13.19
CA MET A 1 36.14 0.22 -13.80
C MET A 1 35.13 0.29 -12.68
N ALA A 2 34.35 1.38 -12.60
CA ALA A 2 33.22 1.44 -11.68
C ALA A 2 32.18 0.40 -12.12
N LYS A 3 31.64 -0.39 -11.18
CA LYS A 3 30.47 -1.24 -11.46
C LYS A 3 29.37 -0.35 -12.08
N PRO A 4 28.67 -0.79 -13.13
CA PRO A 4 27.47 -0.08 -13.56
C PRO A 4 26.57 0.04 -12.33
N ALA A 5 26.09 1.27 -12.04
CA ALA A 5 25.10 1.46 -10.99
C ALA A 5 23.93 0.51 -11.32
N ASP A 6 23.63 -0.42 -10.41
CA ASP A 6 22.50 -1.34 -10.57
C ASP A 6 21.25 -0.48 -10.77
N LYS A 7 20.78 -0.43 -12.02
CA LYS A 7 19.61 0.35 -12.41
C LYS A 7 18.40 -0.29 -11.72
N PHE A 8 17.68 0.49 -10.93
CA PHE A 8 16.44 0.03 -10.31
C PHE A 8 15.50 -0.53 -11.40
N PRO A 9 14.87 -1.71 -11.18
CA PRO A 9 14.11 -2.39 -12.22
C PRO A 9 12.92 -1.55 -12.68
N THR A 10 12.43 -1.82 -13.88
CA THR A 10 11.15 -1.31 -14.36
C THR A 10 9.99 -2.07 -13.69
N PHE A 11 8.82 -1.44 -13.65
CA PHE A 11 7.62 -2.11 -13.12
C PHE A 11 7.28 -3.38 -13.91
N ARG A 12 7.53 -3.39 -15.22
CA ARG A 12 7.33 -4.56 -16.08
C ARG A 12 8.23 -5.73 -15.69
N GLU A 13 9.51 -5.48 -15.45
CA GLU A 13 10.46 -6.52 -15.01
C GLU A 13 10.08 -7.08 -13.64
N PHE A 14 9.71 -6.20 -12.71
CA PHE A 14 9.19 -6.58 -11.40
C PHE A 14 7.92 -7.44 -11.49
N PHE A 15 6.94 -7.02 -12.32
CA PHE A 15 5.67 -7.72 -12.48
C PHE A 15 5.83 -9.09 -13.15
N ALA A 16 6.72 -9.18 -14.14
CA ALA A 16 7.04 -10.42 -14.83
C ALA A 16 7.66 -11.47 -13.90
N GLU A 17 8.45 -11.05 -12.91
CA GLU A 17 9.01 -11.95 -11.90
C GLU A 17 7.98 -12.32 -10.81
N LEU A 18 7.00 -11.45 -10.56
CA LEU A 18 5.90 -11.75 -9.65
C LEU A 18 4.92 -12.77 -10.20
N TYR A 19 4.55 -12.71 -11.47
CA TYR A 19 3.43 -13.48 -11.99
C TYR A 19 3.80 -14.28 -13.23
N GLN A 20 3.40 -15.55 -13.23
CA GLN A 20 3.58 -16.48 -14.33
C GLN A 20 2.23 -17.07 -14.74
N ASP A 21 2.09 -17.47 -16.00
CA ASP A 21 0.96 -18.24 -16.50
C ASP A 21 1.04 -19.72 -16.05
N GLU A 22 0.04 -20.51 -16.45
CA GLU A 22 -0.05 -21.94 -16.16
C GLU A 22 1.10 -22.78 -16.75
N HIS A 23 1.87 -22.22 -17.68
CA HIS A 23 3.03 -22.84 -18.32
C HIS A 23 4.35 -22.31 -17.75
N GLY A 24 4.31 -21.43 -16.74
CA GLY A 24 5.48 -20.82 -16.12
C GLY A 24 6.06 -19.64 -16.90
N ASN A 25 5.37 -19.13 -17.94
CA ASN A 25 5.84 -17.96 -18.67
C ASN A 25 5.52 -16.68 -17.91
N PRO A 26 6.42 -15.68 -17.88
CA PRO A 26 6.17 -14.41 -17.24
C PRO A 26 4.95 -13.67 -17.81
N LEU A 27 4.07 -13.18 -16.94
CA LEU A 27 2.96 -12.32 -17.34
C LEU A 27 3.43 -10.89 -17.62
N THR A 28 2.69 -10.19 -18.48
CA THR A 28 2.91 -8.76 -18.73
C THR A 28 1.83 -7.94 -18.03
N PRO A 29 2.20 -6.81 -17.38
CA PRO A 29 1.21 -5.92 -16.79
C PRO A 29 0.34 -5.28 -17.88
N PHE A 30 -0.91 -4.97 -17.53
CA PHE A 30 -1.76 -4.16 -18.40
C PHE A 30 -1.19 -2.74 -18.52
N PRO A 31 -1.44 -2.04 -19.65
CA PRO A 31 -0.94 -0.68 -19.85
C PRO A 31 -1.33 0.32 -18.75
N TRP A 32 -2.50 0.14 -18.12
CA TRP A 32 -2.93 1.01 -17.02
C TRP A 32 -2.12 0.78 -15.74
N GLN A 33 -1.66 -0.45 -15.50
CA GLN A 33 -0.85 -0.81 -14.32
C GLN A 33 0.54 -0.20 -14.44
N GLU A 34 1.18 -0.28 -15.62
CA GLU A 34 2.46 0.37 -15.89
C GLU A 34 2.36 1.90 -15.73
N ARG A 35 1.31 2.52 -16.31
CA ARG A 35 1.09 3.96 -16.15
C ARG A 35 0.85 4.35 -14.70
N LEU A 36 0.11 3.55 -13.94
CA LEU A 36 -0.15 3.81 -12.53
C LEU A 36 1.13 3.72 -11.71
N ALA A 37 1.94 2.67 -11.92
CA ALA A 37 3.23 2.50 -11.25
C ALA A 37 4.18 3.66 -11.56
N GLN A 38 4.27 4.09 -12.83
CA GLN A 38 5.07 5.24 -13.20
C GLN A 38 4.62 6.51 -12.47
N ARG A 39 3.32 6.82 -12.51
CA ARG A 39 2.74 7.97 -11.82
C ARG A 39 2.97 7.92 -10.31
N ALA A 40 2.83 6.75 -9.71
CA ALA A 40 3.08 6.54 -8.28
C ALA A 40 4.56 6.77 -7.94
N CYS A 41 5.51 6.32 -8.77
CA CYS A 41 6.94 6.62 -8.63
C CYS A 41 7.24 8.13 -8.73
N GLU A 42 6.43 8.89 -9.47
CA GLU A 42 6.51 10.36 -9.56
C GLU A 42 5.76 11.07 -8.42
N GLY A 43 5.11 10.33 -7.50
CA GLY A 43 4.32 10.89 -6.40
C GLY A 43 2.93 11.41 -6.82
N ASN A 44 2.46 11.07 -8.02
CA ASN A 44 1.23 11.59 -8.61
C ASN A 44 0.12 10.52 -8.66
N TRP A 45 -0.48 10.22 -7.51
CA TRP A 45 -1.63 9.34 -7.45
C TRP A 45 -2.88 9.98 -8.10
N PRO A 46 -3.59 9.28 -9.00
CA PRO A 46 -4.88 9.76 -9.49
C PRO A 46 -5.92 9.78 -8.37
N GLU A 47 -6.88 10.70 -8.42
CA GLU A 47 -8.02 10.67 -7.50
C GLU A 47 -8.92 9.44 -7.75
N CYS A 48 -9.03 9.00 -9.01
CA CYS A 48 -9.84 7.86 -9.41
C CYS A 48 -9.11 6.97 -10.43
N ILE A 49 -9.15 5.66 -10.20
CA ILE A 49 -8.72 4.62 -11.14
C ILE A 49 -9.99 3.97 -11.72
N ALA A 50 -10.34 4.39 -12.94
CA ALA A 50 -11.50 3.86 -13.65
C ALA A 50 -11.10 2.67 -14.54
N VAL A 51 -11.39 1.45 -14.10
CA VAL A 51 -11.04 0.20 -14.79
C VAL A 51 -12.14 -0.83 -14.60
N SER A 52 -12.40 -1.66 -15.61
CA SER A 52 -13.46 -2.67 -15.56
C SER A 52 -13.18 -3.74 -14.49
N THR A 53 -14.22 -4.48 -14.08
CA THR A 53 -14.04 -5.75 -13.37
C THR A 53 -13.19 -6.72 -14.21
N ALA A 54 -12.48 -7.63 -13.55
CA ALA A 54 -11.51 -8.56 -14.16
C ALA A 54 -10.28 -7.91 -14.86
N SER A 55 -10.03 -6.61 -14.67
CA SER A 55 -8.85 -5.91 -15.21
C SER A 55 -7.58 -6.04 -14.35
N GLY A 56 -7.61 -6.86 -13.29
CA GLY A 56 -6.52 -6.99 -12.33
C GLY A 56 -6.38 -5.78 -11.40
N LYS A 57 -7.50 -5.22 -10.92
CA LYS A 57 -7.56 -4.02 -10.05
C LYS A 57 -6.60 -4.08 -8.85
N THR A 58 -6.50 -5.24 -8.22
CA THR A 58 -5.66 -5.49 -7.03
C THR A 58 -4.17 -5.26 -7.26
N SER A 59 -3.71 -5.22 -8.52
CA SER A 59 -2.32 -4.83 -8.87
C SER A 59 -1.94 -3.39 -8.49
N VAL A 60 -2.91 -2.56 -8.10
CA VAL A 60 -2.65 -1.27 -7.44
C VAL A 60 -1.75 -1.43 -6.22
N ILE A 61 -1.84 -2.56 -5.51
CA ILE A 61 -0.97 -2.90 -4.38
C ILE A 61 0.47 -3.02 -4.88
N ASP A 62 0.71 -3.78 -5.96
CA ASP A 62 2.04 -3.97 -6.52
C ASP A 62 2.63 -2.64 -7.00
N ALA A 63 1.84 -1.80 -7.65
CA ALA A 63 2.25 -0.47 -8.10
C ALA A 63 2.65 0.43 -6.92
N ALA A 64 1.90 0.38 -5.81
CA ALA A 64 2.19 1.14 -4.61
C ALA A 64 3.46 0.66 -3.91
N VAL A 65 3.63 -0.65 -3.74
CA VAL A 65 4.84 -1.26 -3.14
C VAL A 65 6.07 -0.97 -4.00
N PHE A 66 5.94 -1.07 -5.32
CA PHE A 66 7.03 -0.75 -6.24
C PHE A 66 7.42 0.73 -6.16
N ALA A 67 6.44 1.65 -6.13
CA ALA A 67 6.71 3.08 -5.99
C ALA A 67 7.39 3.42 -4.65
N LEU A 68 7.00 2.76 -3.56
CA LEU A 68 7.66 2.89 -2.27
C LEU A 68 9.14 2.50 -2.34
N ALA A 69 9.45 1.35 -2.96
CA ALA A 69 10.81 0.88 -3.16
C ALA A 69 11.62 1.81 -4.08
N ALA A 70 11.02 2.31 -5.17
CA ALA A 70 11.64 3.22 -6.12
C ALA A 70 12.06 4.55 -5.46
N GLN A 71 11.32 4.99 -4.44
CA GLN A 71 11.57 6.22 -3.70
C GLN A 71 12.34 6.01 -2.39
N ALA A 72 12.87 4.81 -2.12
CA ALA A 72 13.48 4.48 -0.83
C ALA A 72 14.68 5.37 -0.46
N ASP A 73 15.37 5.95 -1.45
CA ASP A 73 16.53 6.82 -1.25
C ASP A 73 16.18 8.32 -1.18
N LEU A 74 14.90 8.70 -1.31
CA LEU A 74 14.49 10.11 -1.30
C LEU A 74 14.37 10.73 0.10
N GLY A 75 14.46 9.93 1.16
CA GLY A 75 14.32 10.40 2.55
C GLY A 75 12.98 11.11 2.76
N ASP A 76 13.02 12.31 3.34
CA ASP A 76 11.83 13.12 3.62
C ASP A 76 11.13 13.67 2.36
N LYS A 77 11.81 13.65 1.20
CA LYS A 77 11.21 14.05 -0.09
C LYS A 77 10.35 12.94 -0.71
N ARG A 78 10.25 11.78 -0.08
CA ARG A 78 9.46 10.65 -0.55
C ARG A 78 7.97 10.99 -0.51
N ALA A 79 7.29 10.78 -1.63
CA ALA A 79 5.84 10.94 -1.76
C ALA A 79 5.08 9.61 -1.64
N ALA A 80 5.70 8.46 -1.95
CA ALA A 80 5.09 7.15 -1.81
C ALA A 80 4.90 6.81 -0.33
N ALA A 81 3.75 6.29 0.07
CA ALA A 81 3.43 5.98 1.47
C ALA A 81 4.01 4.62 1.92
N ARG A 82 4.43 4.49 3.20
CA ARG A 82 4.85 3.21 3.79
C ARG A 82 3.69 2.26 4.03
N ARG A 83 2.53 2.82 4.38
CA ARG A 83 1.32 2.06 4.71
C ARG A 83 0.33 2.14 3.57
N ILE A 84 0.02 1.00 2.99
CA ILE A 84 -0.89 0.86 1.86
C ILE A 84 -2.15 0.16 2.37
N PHE A 85 -3.24 0.91 2.50
CA PHE A 85 -4.55 0.38 2.89
C PHE A 85 -5.35 0.06 1.62
N PHE A 86 -5.63 -1.22 1.39
CA PHE A 86 -6.60 -1.64 0.38
C PHE A 86 -7.94 -1.88 1.06
N VAL A 87 -8.89 -0.98 0.82
CA VAL A 87 -10.15 -0.87 1.55
C VAL A 87 -11.30 -1.28 0.65
N VAL A 88 -12.09 -2.23 1.11
CA VAL A 88 -13.29 -2.72 0.42
C VAL A 88 -14.52 -2.59 1.32
N ASP A 89 -15.70 -2.48 0.72
CA ASP A 89 -16.96 -2.50 1.48
C ASP A 89 -17.30 -3.93 1.97
N ARG A 90 -16.99 -4.93 1.15
CA ARG A 90 -17.41 -6.33 1.36
C ARG A 90 -16.30 -7.18 1.96
N ARG A 91 -16.60 -7.88 3.06
CA ARG A 91 -15.64 -8.73 3.80
C ARG A 91 -15.01 -9.85 2.99
N VAL A 92 -15.73 -10.43 2.03
CA VAL A 92 -15.25 -11.55 1.19
C VAL A 92 -14.12 -11.10 0.26
N ILE A 93 -14.19 -9.86 -0.23
CA ILE A 93 -13.18 -9.31 -1.15
C ILE A 93 -11.87 -8.98 -0.41
N VAL A 94 -11.94 -8.77 0.92
CA VAL A 94 -10.74 -8.56 1.75
C VAL A 94 -9.80 -9.76 1.67
N ASP A 95 -10.32 -10.99 1.60
CA ASP A 95 -9.51 -12.21 1.58
C ASP A 95 -8.68 -12.29 0.29
N GLU A 96 -9.29 -12.10 -0.88
CA GLU A 96 -8.58 -12.14 -2.16
C GLU A 96 -7.46 -11.07 -2.25
N ALA A 97 -7.75 -9.85 -1.79
CA ALA A 97 -6.75 -8.79 -1.76
C ALA A 97 -5.59 -9.10 -0.80
N PHE A 98 -5.91 -9.73 0.34
CA PHE A 98 -4.94 -10.13 1.34
C PHE A 98 -4.05 -11.27 0.83
N ASP A 99 -4.63 -12.31 0.23
CA ASP A 99 -3.89 -13.43 -0.35
C ASP A 99 -2.89 -12.95 -1.42
N ARG A 100 -3.28 -11.96 -2.25
CA ARG A 100 -2.36 -11.34 -3.20
C ARG A 100 -1.22 -10.61 -2.50
N ALA A 101 -1.53 -9.83 -1.47
CA ALA A 101 -0.53 -9.07 -0.72
C ALA A 101 0.47 -10.01 -0.03
N GLU A 102 0.00 -11.09 0.59
CA GLU A 102 0.86 -12.11 1.18
C GLU A 102 1.73 -12.79 0.13
N ALA A 103 1.17 -13.18 -1.03
CA ALA A 103 1.95 -13.76 -2.11
C ALA A 103 3.06 -12.82 -2.62
N LEU A 104 2.79 -11.51 -2.65
CA LEU A 104 3.80 -10.49 -2.97
C LEU A 104 4.88 -10.41 -1.88
N ALA A 105 4.50 -10.31 -0.61
CA ALA A 105 5.43 -10.25 0.52
C ALA A 105 6.34 -11.48 0.57
N ASP A 106 5.77 -12.67 0.38
CA ASP A 106 6.48 -13.94 0.35
C ASP A 106 7.53 -13.99 -0.77
N LYS A 107 7.16 -13.56 -1.98
CA LYS A 107 8.07 -13.51 -3.12
C LYS A 107 9.21 -12.51 -2.90
N LEU A 108 8.92 -11.34 -2.34
CA LEU A 108 9.94 -10.36 -1.96
C LEU A 108 10.88 -10.91 -0.88
N ALA A 109 10.35 -11.60 0.13
CA ALA A 109 11.15 -12.17 1.22
C ALA A 109 12.10 -13.26 0.73
N LYS A 110 11.62 -14.14 -0.17
CA LYS A 110 12.34 -15.29 -0.73
C LYS A 110 13.26 -14.95 -1.90
N ALA A 111 13.13 -13.76 -2.49
CA ALA A 111 13.96 -13.35 -3.61
C ALA A 111 15.44 -13.32 -3.22
N THR A 112 16.29 -13.91 -4.06
CA THR A 112 17.76 -13.96 -3.87
C THR A 112 18.51 -13.23 -4.97
N SER A 113 17.86 -12.93 -6.10
CA SER A 113 18.40 -12.20 -7.24
C SER A 113 17.28 -11.49 -8.00
N GLY A 114 17.63 -10.76 -9.06
CA GLY A 114 16.65 -10.15 -9.97
C GLY A 114 15.92 -8.92 -9.44
N PRO A 115 14.97 -8.39 -10.23
CA PRO A 115 14.09 -7.28 -9.86
C PRO A 115 13.46 -7.40 -8.46
N LEU A 116 12.95 -8.57 -8.07
CA LEU A 116 12.34 -8.77 -6.76
C LEU A 116 13.32 -8.56 -5.62
N LYS A 117 14.57 -9.04 -5.74
CA LYS A 117 15.60 -8.82 -4.72
C LYS A 117 15.92 -7.34 -4.57
N GLN A 118 16.05 -6.63 -5.70
CA GLN A 118 16.33 -5.19 -5.68
C GLN A 118 15.21 -4.41 -4.99
N VAL A 119 13.94 -4.71 -5.30
CA VAL A 119 12.77 -4.11 -4.63
C VAL A 119 12.77 -4.46 -3.14
N ALA A 120 12.96 -5.73 -2.79
CA ALA A 120 12.97 -6.19 -1.41
C ALA A 120 14.05 -5.48 -0.57
N ASP A 121 15.26 -5.30 -1.10
CA ASP A 121 16.36 -4.65 -0.38
C ASP A 121 16.07 -3.17 -0.11
N ARG A 122 15.42 -2.47 -1.06
CA ARG A 122 14.97 -1.09 -0.85
C ARG A 122 13.92 -0.99 0.24
N LEU A 123 12.99 -1.94 0.29
CA LEU A 123 11.96 -1.97 1.32
C LEU A 123 12.53 -2.30 2.71
N ARG A 124 13.46 -3.27 2.81
CA ARG A 124 14.18 -3.57 4.07
C ARG A 124 14.91 -2.36 4.63
N LYS A 125 15.60 -1.62 3.75
CA LYS A 125 16.25 -0.35 4.11
C LYS A 125 15.26 0.66 4.71
N LEU A 126 14.04 0.74 4.19
CA LEU A 126 12.99 1.62 4.75
C LEU A 126 12.46 1.13 6.10
N GLY A 127 12.37 -0.19 6.30
CA GLY A 127 11.95 -0.81 7.55
C GLY A 127 12.96 -0.65 8.71
N GLY A 128 14.21 -0.28 8.40
CA GLY A 128 15.27 -0.04 9.38
C GLY A 128 16.06 -1.29 9.78
N GLU A 129 15.65 -2.47 9.31
CA GLU A 129 16.32 -3.75 9.58
C GLU A 129 16.75 -4.40 8.26
N ASN A 130 18.06 -4.51 8.05
CA ASN A 130 18.61 -5.07 6.80
C ASN A 130 18.24 -6.54 6.57
N ASP A 131 17.95 -7.29 7.64
CA ASP A 131 17.54 -8.69 7.62
C ASP A 131 16.04 -8.89 7.94
N GLY A 132 15.28 -7.80 8.07
CA GLY A 132 13.85 -7.83 8.36
C GLY A 132 13.00 -8.26 7.16
N ASN A 133 11.70 -8.40 7.41
CA ASN A 133 10.73 -8.62 6.33
C ASN A 133 10.66 -7.38 5.42
N PRO A 134 10.78 -7.52 4.10
CA PRO A 134 10.68 -6.39 3.18
C PRO A 134 9.26 -5.78 3.18
N LEU A 135 8.24 -6.59 3.38
CA LEU A 135 6.85 -6.16 3.37
C LEU A 135 6.08 -6.99 4.40
N GLU A 136 5.30 -6.34 5.25
CA GLU A 136 4.35 -7.02 6.12
C GLU A 136 2.93 -6.84 5.61
N CYS A 137 2.10 -7.87 5.78
CA CYS A 137 0.72 -7.87 5.34
C CYS A 137 -0.19 -8.13 6.53
N TYR A 138 -1.26 -7.35 6.64
CA TYR A 138 -2.24 -7.53 7.70
C TYR A 138 -3.66 -7.48 7.15
N GLN A 139 -4.53 -8.28 7.76
CA GLN A 139 -5.96 -8.26 7.48
C GLN A 139 -6.72 -7.63 8.66
N LEU A 140 -7.50 -6.59 8.40
CA LEU A 140 -8.33 -5.93 9.40
C LEU A 140 -9.81 -6.01 8.99
N ARG A 141 -10.52 -7.01 9.54
CA ARG A 141 -11.98 -7.14 9.40
C ARG A 141 -12.63 -7.67 10.68
N GLY A 142 -13.93 -7.41 10.85
CA GLY A 142 -14.68 -7.96 11.97
C GLY A 142 -14.76 -9.49 11.88
N GLY A 143 -14.40 -10.18 12.97
CA GLY A 143 -14.44 -11.65 13.08
C GLY A 143 -13.08 -12.35 13.03
N VAL A 144 -11.99 -11.63 12.71
CA VAL A 144 -10.61 -12.15 12.75
C VAL A 144 -9.95 -11.77 14.08
N TYR A 145 -9.04 -12.61 14.59
CA TYR A 145 -8.29 -12.32 15.81
C TYR A 145 -7.54 -10.99 15.65
N ARG A 146 -7.59 -10.15 16.68
CA ARG A 146 -7.10 -8.77 16.61
C ARG A 146 -5.59 -8.78 16.56
N ASP A 147 -5.02 -8.61 15.38
CA ASP A 147 -3.60 -8.35 15.27
C ASP A 147 -3.33 -6.83 15.34
N ASN A 148 -2.76 -6.39 16.46
CA ASN A 148 -2.27 -5.03 16.64
C ASN A 148 -0.79 -4.89 16.20
N ALA A 149 -0.18 -5.93 15.62
CA ALA A 149 1.21 -5.89 15.19
C ALA A 149 1.46 -4.82 14.13
N TRP A 150 0.49 -4.54 13.25
CA TRP A 150 0.62 -3.53 12.20
C TRP A 150 0.83 -2.10 12.72
N VAL A 151 0.47 -1.78 13.98
CA VAL A 151 0.71 -0.45 14.59
C VAL A 151 2.00 -0.39 15.41
N ARG A 152 2.80 -1.45 15.48
CA ARG A 152 3.98 -1.51 16.35
C ARG A 152 5.11 -0.60 15.89
N THR A 153 5.31 -0.50 14.58
CA THR A 153 6.38 0.31 13.99
C THR A 153 5.86 1.18 12.85
N PRO A 154 6.17 2.49 12.86
CA PRO A 154 5.82 3.38 11.76
C PRO A 154 6.78 3.27 10.56
N LEU A 155 7.90 2.53 10.69
CA LEU A 155 8.93 2.42 9.68
C LEU A 155 8.72 1.24 8.72
N GLN A 156 8.09 0.18 9.18
CA GLN A 156 7.88 -1.04 8.39
C GLN A 156 6.99 -0.75 7.17
N PRO A 157 7.41 -1.09 5.95
CA PRO A 157 6.52 -1.15 4.79
C PRO A 157 5.40 -2.16 5.04
N THR A 158 4.16 -1.73 4.85
CA THR A 158 3.00 -2.53 5.24
C THR A 158 1.85 -2.40 4.25
N VAL A 159 1.25 -3.53 3.87
CA VAL A 159 -0.05 -3.58 3.19
C VAL A 159 -1.10 -4.03 4.20
N VAL A 160 -2.19 -3.29 4.29
CA VAL A 160 -3.32 -3.60 5.17
C VAL A 160 -4.59 -3.74 4.34
N CYS A 161 -5.07 -4.97 4.20
CA CYS A 161 -6.35 -5.25 3.54
C CYS A 161 -7.47 -5.14 4.58
N SER A 162 -8.44 -4.25 4.35
CA SER A 162 -9.39 -3.89 5.39
C SER A 162 -10.77 -3.51 4.86
N THR A 163 -11.71 -3.34 5.79
CA THR A 163 -13.04 -2.82 5.50
C THR A 163 -13.15 -1.33 5.74
N VAL A 164 -14.11 -0.68 5.07
CA VAL A 164 -14.43 0.74 5.28
C VAL A 164 -14.67 1.09 6.75
N ASP A 165 -15.33 0.20 7.50
CA ASP A 165 -15.59 0.40 8.93
C ASP A 165 -14.31 0.41 9.77
N GLN A 166 -13.36 -0.49 9.48
CA GLN A 166 -12.13 -0.62 10.26
C GLN A 166 -11.20 0.57 10.04
N ILE A 167 -11.08 1.04 8.79
CA ILE A 167 -10.24 2.21 8.47
C ILE A 167 -10.96 3.51 8.85
N GLY A 168 -12.24 3.65 8.51
CA GLY A 168 -13.03 4.85 8.80
C GLY A 168 -13.15 5.12 10.30
N SER A 169 -13.41 4.10 11.10
CA SER A 169 -13.47 4.27 12.56
C SER A 169 -12.13 4.73 13.16
N ARG A 170 -10.99 4.27 12.62
CA ARG A 170 -9.65 4.68 13.08
C ARG A 170 -9.32 6.12 12.67
N LEU A 171 -9.70 6.54 11.47
CA LEU A 171 -9.61 7.95 11.06
C LEU A 171 -10.39 8.89 11.99
N LEU A 172 -11.44 8.38 12.65
CA LEU A 172 -12.30 9.13 13.57
C LEU A 172 -11.96 8.90 15.05
N PHE A 173 -10.78 8.35 15.38
CA PHE A 173 -10.34 8.07 16.75
C PHE A 173 -11.28 7.12 17.52
N ARG A 174 -12.01 6.26 16.80
CA ARG A 174 -13.03 5.34 17.34
C ARG A 174 -12.82 3.91 16.83
N GLY A 175 -11.57 3.52 16.59
CA GLY A 175 -11.21 2.25 15.97
C GLY A 175 -11.92 1.04 16.61
N TYR A 176 -12.56 0.22 15.78
CA TYR A 176 -13.17 -1.02 16.28
C TYR A 176 -12.13 -1.92 16.94
N GLY A 177 -12.42 -2.33 18.18
CA GLY A 177 -11.53 -3.19 18.97
C GLY A 177 -10.25 -2.50 19.47
N VAL A 178 -10.16 -1.17 19.33
CA VAL A 178 -9.06 -0.33 19.82
C VAL A 178 -9.47 0.32 21.13
N SER A 179 -8.56 0.35 22.11
CA SER A 179 -8.80 1.02 23.38
C SER A 179 -8.81 2.55 23.20
N PRO A 180 -9.56 3.32 24.02
CA PRO A 180 -9.51 4.77 23.96
C PRO A 180 -8.09 5.36 24.13
N LEU A 181 -7.25 4.70 24.93
CA LEU A 181 -5.86 5.12 25.17
C LEU A 181 -4.96 4.96 23.95
N THR A 182 -5.24 3.99 23.09
CA THR A 182 -4.44 3.73 21.87
C THR A 182 -5.09 4.24 20.60
N ALA A 183 -6.32 4.74 20.67
CA ALA A 183 -7.05 5.30 19.53
C ALA A 183 -6.27 6.39 18.77
N PRO A 184 -5.57 7.34 19.44
CA PRO A 184 -4.74 8.32 18.75
C PRO A 184 -3.59 7.70 17.95
N ILE A 185 -2.99 6.62 18.44
CA ILE A 185 -1.90 5.90 17.75
C ILE A 185 -2.42 5.27 16.46
N HIS A 186 -3.56 4.58 16.51
CA HIS A 186 -4.17 4.02 15.31
C HIS A 186 -4.60 5.10 14.32
N ALA A 187 -5.17 6.21 14.79
CA ALA A 187 -5.52 7.33 13.93
C ALA A 187 -4.28 7.90 13.23
N ALA A 188 -3.18 8.09 13.96
CA ALA A 188 -1.92 8.55 13.40
C ALA A 188 -1.37 7.59 12.35
N MET A 189 -1.42 6.28 12.60
CA MET A 189 -0.94 5.25 11.68
C MET A 189 -1.78 5.14 10.40
N VAL A 190 -3.08 5.42 10.45
CA VAL A 190 -3.94 5.46 9.25
C VAL A 190 -3.81 6.80 8.51
N ALA A 191 -3.67 7.92 9.22
CA ALA A 191 -3.75 9.26 8.62
C ALA A 191 -2.41 9.86 8.17
N ASN A 192 -1.28 9.20 8.44
CA ASN A 192 0.06 9.72 8.13
C ASN A 192 0.94 8.66 7.47
N ASP A 193 1.68 9.07 6.43
CA ASP A 193 2.51 8.19 5.58
C ASP A 193 1.71 6.98 5.06
N SER A 194 0.51 7.32 4.53
CA SER A 194 -0.54 6.37 4.16
C SER A 194 -1.06 6.61 2.74
N LEU A 195 -1.29 5.51 2.03
CA LEU A 195 -2.10 5.44 0.82
C LEU A 195 -3.36 4.65 1.16
N ILE A 196 -4.53 5.24 0.97
CA ILE A 196 -5.82 4.58 1.13
C ILE A 196 -6.44 4.41 -0.25
N VAL A 197 -6.55 3.16 -0.69
CA VAL A 197 -7.24 2.78 -1.93
C VAL A 197 -8.60 2.21 -1.56
N LEU A 198 -9.67 2.89 -1.98
CA LEU A 198 -11.04 2.45 -1.79
C LEU A 198 -11.55 1.78 -3.07
N ASP A 199 -11.72 0.47 -3.02
CA ASP A 199 -12.36 -0.28 -4.09
C ASP A 199 -13.89 -0.26 -3.95
N GLU A 200 -14.57 -0.34 -5.10
CA GLU A 200 -16.03 -0.20 -5.23
C GLU A 200 -16.58 1.06 -4.54
N ALA A 201 -15.92 2.21 -4.75
CA ALA A 201 -16.22 3.44 -4.02
C ALA A 201 -17.67 3.94 -4.13
N HIS A 202 -18.38 3.54 -5.19
CA HIS A 202 -19.81 3.81 -5.36
C HIS A 202 -20.68 3.19 -4.25
N CYS A 203 -20.21 2.12 -3.62
CA CYS A 203 -20.88 1.48 -2.49
C CYS A 203 -20.63 2.18 -1.14
N SER A 204 -19.60 3.03 -1.03
CA SER A 204 -19.11 3.54 0.26
C SER A 204 -18.89 5.06 0.29
N ASN A 205 -19.85 5.82 -0.25
CA ASN A 205 -19.83 7.28 -0.26
C ASN A 205 -19.55 7.95 1.11
N PRO A 206 -20.11 7.49 2.26
CA PRO A 206 -19.82 8.08 3.56
C PRO A 206 -18.35 7.97 3.96
N PHE A 207 -17.70 6.83 3.67
CA PHE A 207 -16.28 6.65 3.93
C PHE A 207 -15.44 7.56 3.02
N ARG A 208 -15.80 7.65 1.73
CA ARG A 208 -15.16 8.59 0.79
C ARG A 208 -15.22 10.03 1.30
N GLN A 209 -16.39 10.51 1.71
CA GLN A 209 -16.56 11.85 2.28
C GLN A 209 -15.72 12.07 3.55
N THR A 210 -15.61 11.04 4.39
CA THR A 210 -14.79 11.07 5.61
C THR A 210 -13.30 11.20 5.26
N ALA A 211 -12.79 10.37 4.34
CA ALA A 211 -11.41 10.42 3.89
C ALA A 211 -11.08 11.77 3.22
N ASP A 212 -11.98 12.30 2.39
CA ASP A 212 -11.86 13.64 1.80
C ASP A 212 -11.84 14.75 2.86
N ALA A 213 -12.67 14.64 3.91
CA ALA A 213 -12.66 15.58 5.02
C ALA A 213 -11.35 15.53 5.80
N VAL A 214 -10.82 14.34 6.08
CA VAL A 214 -9.51 14.18 6.72
C VAL A 214 -8.40 14.79 5.86
N ARG A 215 -8.36 14.49 4.55
CA ARG A 215 -7.40 15.09 3.60
C ARG A 215 -7.41 16.61 3.69
N ARG A 216 -8.60 17.22 3.71
CA ARG A 216 -8.78 18.67 3.84
C ARG A 216 -8.28 19.21 5.18
N TYR A 217 -8.64 18.55 6.28
CA TYR A 217 -8.27 19.01 7.63
C TYR A 217 -6.77 18.87 7.92
N ARG A 218 -6.05 17.96 7.26
CA ARG A 218 -4.58 17.91 7.35
C ARG A 218 -3.92 19.23 6.88
N GLY A 219 -4.52 19.95 5.94
CA GLY A 219 -4.04 21.25 5.48
C GLY A 219 -4.52 22.45 6.33
N TRP A 220 -5.29 22.22 7.40
CA TRP A 220 -5.79 23.30 8.26
C TRP A 220 -4.86 23.60 9.44
N ALA A 221 -3.95 22.69 9.77
CA ALA A 221 -2.98 22.93 10.83
C ALA A 221 -2.02 24.09 10.46
N GLU A 222 -1.62 24.87 11.47
CA GLU A 222 -0.62 25.94 11.31
C GLU A 222 0.67 25.41 10.70
N GLU A 223 1.07 24.21 11.11
CA GLU A 223 2.09 23.39 10.46
C GLU A 223 1.42 22.16 9.82
N SER A 224 1.39 22.13 8.50
CA SER A 224 0.82 20.98 7.78
C SER A 224 1.72 19.75 7.94
N PRO A 225 1.18 18.57 8.24
CA PRO A 225 1.98 17.35 8.29
C PRO A 225 2.63 17.07 6.94
N GLU A 226 3.96 16.96 6.91
CA GLU A 226 4.73 16.68 5.69
C GLU A 226 4.61 15.22 5.22
N SER A 227 4.04 14.35 6.06
CA SER A 227 3.90 12.93 5.75
C SER A 227 2.95 12.70 4.56
N PRO A 228 3.23 11.70 3.70
CA PRO A 228 2.32 11.35 2.62
C PRO A 228 0.91 10.98 3.10
N PHE A 229 -0.13 11.49 2.42
CA PHE A 229 -1.50 11.00 2.59
C PHE A 229 -2.22 11.05 1.26
N HIS A 230 -2.38 9.88 0.65
CA HIS A 230 -3.05 9.71 -0.63
C HIS A 230 -4.36 8.98 -0.43
N PHE A 231 -5.44 9.48 -1.02
CA PHE A 231 -6.72 8.81 -1.05
C PHE A 231 -7.15 8.64 -2.50
N VAL A 232 -7.37 7.38 -2.89
CA VAL A 232 -7.63 6.98 -4.27
C VAL A 232 -8.88 6.12 -4.28
N VAL A 233 -9.81 6.40 -5.18
CA VAL A 233 -10.96 5.53 -5.42
C VAL A 233 -10.75 4.65 -6.64
N MET A 234 -11.28 3.44 -6.62
CA MET A 234 -11.37 2.57 -7.78
C MET A 234 -12.84 2.38 -8.17
N SER A 235 -13.11 2.45 -9.47
CA SER A 235 -14.44 2.25 -10.08
C SER A 235 -14.32 1.41 -11.33
#